data_AF-A0A2E5I3Y8-F1
#
_entry.id   AF-A0A2E5I3Y8-F1
#
_cell.length_a   1.000
_cell.length_b   1.000
_cell.length_c   1.000
_cell.angle_alpha   90.00
_cell.angle_beta   90.00
_cell.angle_gamma   90.00
#
_symmetry.space_group_name_H-M   'P 1'
#
loop_
_entity.id
_entity.type
_entity.pdbx_description
1 polymer ?
#
loop_
_entity_poly.entity_id
_entity_poly.type
_entity_poly.pdbx_seq_one_letter_code
_entity_poly.pdbx_strand_id
1 'polypeptide(L)'
;MKIDRIALLSLSLILLTGCAQEQDVPLPVTSSSVEAVEHFNTGRKHSSNHDFLLQPQYFKKALALDPDFVLANLWINEPDPSKWAVHRQKAIDNKGKVSDAERILVEMAVAQREDRLTDAVRLGEELIEKYPNSSDSYVYLGNAIRGVNDFDGAEDNYRKALEINPKNLRALWQLTSHHMNVYIGQVMRPKEEQDRTLARKYIDKMIEVSPDAGSFLQMRGNLLRAQSDFENAKEWYSRALESRESQNLPKAGILGVIAHNLLFNGEVEEAHEFYNRSIAASVRPGQKIGQWNFKLQAYLFVGDYSGAVEAADNVLAEMDGFGFSEAALYQNMQAIEFRKFLAEAHNQNREKAYKSMNSLASYRAKENSLLAEDDIRERNFKIGDVQNHAWFYLLFGEYDKAESKLEELYAIVSKIESPTALIDYRAMKGMIALSTGNPAEALDYMDDNIDTENYQYYSYYKGLALKALDRNEEARSIFQALANYNFNSWGASLVRTLAQKQLAS
;
A
#
# COMPACT_ATOMS: atom_id res chain seq x y z
N MET A 1 -18.83 15.99 -71.62
CA MET A 1 -19.53 16.84 -70.63
C MET A 1 -20.30 15.95 -69.67
N LYS A 2 -19.69 15.61 -68.54
CA LYS A 2 -20.36 15.07 -67.35
C LYS A 2 -20.13 16.10 -66.25
N ILE A 3 -21.22 16.68 -65.75
CA ILE A 3 -21.22 17.64 -64.65
C ILE A 3 -21.71 16.83 -63.44
N ASP A 4 -20.79 16.38 -62.60
CA ASP A 4 -21.13 15.80 -61.31
C ASP A 4 -21.34 16.93 -60.31
N ARG A 5 -22.57 17.02 -59.79
CA ARG A 5 -23.02 18.01 -58.81
C ARG A 5 -22.44 17.66 -57.44
N ILE A 6 -21.57 18.52 -56.94
CA ILE A 6 -21.16 18.57 -55.53
C ILE A 6 -22.37 19.02 -54.71
N ALA A 7 -22.86 18.18 -53.81
CA ALA A 7 -23.83 18.56 -52.78
C ALA A 7 -23.07 19.01 -51.53
N LEU A 8 -22.89 20.34 -51.38
CA LEU A 8 -22.54 20.98 -50.12
C LEU A 8 -23.82 21.13 -49.30
N LEU A 9 -23.94 20.37 -48.21
CA LEU A 9 -24.97 20.56 -47.19
C LEU A 9 -24.32 21.33 -46.03
N SER A 10 -24.42 22.66 -46.10
CA SER A 10 -24.19 23.58 -45.00
C SER A 10 -25.52 23.83 -44.29
N LEU A 11 -25.65 23.44 -43.02
CA LEU A 11 -26.73 23.94 -42.16
C LEU A 11 -26.20 24.20 -40.74
N SER A 12 -25.92 25.48 -40.52
CA SER A 12 -26.26 26.29 -39.34
C SER A 12 -25.89 25.76 -37.95
N LEU A 13 -24.79 26.33 -37.43
CA LEU A 13 -24.38 26.29 -36.02
C LEU A 13 -25.41 27.03 -35.15
N ILE A 14 -26.13 26.31 -34.30
CA ILE A 14 -26.87 26.90 -33.17
C ILE A 14 -25.93 26.81 -31.97
N LEU A 15 -25.37 27.96 -31.56
CA LEU A 15 -24.58 28.09 -30.33
C LEU A 15 -25.53 28.05 -29.12
N LEU A 16 -25.79 26.84 -28.63
CA LEU A 16 -26.23 26.64 -27.25
C LEU A 16 -24.97 26.60 -26.38
N THR A 17 -24.67 27.71 -25.71
CA THR A 17 -23.71 27.73 -24.59
C THR A 17 -24.37 27.05 -23.40
N GLY A 18 -24.56 25.73 -23.49
CA GLY A 18 -24.60 24.89 -22.30
C GLY A 18 -23.16 24.62 -21.90
N CYS A 19 -22.86 24.65 -20.60
CA CYS A 19 -21.63 24.07 -20.08
C CYS A 19 -21.62 22.58 -20.47
N ALA A 20 -21.08 22.27 -21.65
CA ALA A 20 -20.75 20.90 -22.01
C ALA A 20 -19.66 20.49 -21.05
N GLN A 21 -20.01 19.65 -20.07
CA GLN A 21 -19.03 18.91 -19.32
C GLN A 21 -18.11 18.24 -20.35
N GLU A 22 -16.83 18.61 -20.36
CA GLU A 22 -15.88 18.09 -21.35
C GLU A 22 -15.93 16.56 -21.29
N GLN A 23 -16.20 15.95 -22.44
CA GLN A 23 -16.29 14.50 -22.55
C GLN A 23 -14.91 13.92 -22.24
N ASP A 24 -14.81 13.13 -21.16
CA ASP A 24 -13.58 12.44 -20.76
C ASP A 24 -12.99 11.66 -21.95
N VAL A 25 -11.79 12.05 -22.36
CA VAL A 25 -11.04 11.39 -23.44
C VAL A 25 -10.05 10.41 -22.81
N PRO A 26 -10.23 9.09 -22.95
CA PRO A 26 -9.29 8.12 -22.40
C PRO A 26 -7.89 8.29 -22.99
N LEU A 27 -6.86 8.04 -22.17
CA LEU A 27 -5.49 7.96 -22.68
C LEU A 27 -5.38 6.89 -23.77
N PRO A 28 -4.70 7.18 -24.90
CA PRO A 28 -4.55 6.22 -25.99
C PRO A 28 -3.77 4.99 -25.53
N VAL A 29 -4.11 3.84 -26.11
CA VAL A 29 -3.43 2.57 -25.87
C VAL A 29 -3.07 1.91 -27.20
N THR A 30 -1.88 1.36 -27.29
CA THR A 30 -1.34 0.78 -28.51
C THR A 30 -1.34 -0.74 -28.40
N SER A 31 -2.07 -1.39 -29.31
CA SER A 31 -1.97 -2.82 -29.54
C SER A 31 -2.31 -3.14 -30.99
N SER A 32 -1.69 -4.18 -31.52
CA SER A 32 -2.03 -4.71 -32.85
C SER A 32 -3.31 -5.54 -32.87
N SER A 33 -3.87 -5.86 -31.70
CA SER A 33 -5.06 -6.70 -31.54
C SER A 33 -6.18 -5.95 -30.82
N VAL A 34 -7.32 -5.78 -31.48
CA VAL A 34 -8.53 -5.19 -30.88
C VAL A 34 -9.01 -6.03 -29.68
N GLU A 35 -8.95 -7.36 -29.81
CA GLU A 35 -9.33 -8.28 -28.73
C GLU A 35 -8.39 -8.17 -27.52
N ALA A 36 -7.08 -7.90 -27.74
CA ALA A 36 -6.16 -7.61 -26.65
C ALA A 36 -6.55 -6.33 -25.90
N VAL A 37 -6.96 -5.29 -26.61
CA VAL A 37 -7.46 -4.04 -26.00
C VAL A 37 -8.72 -4.28 -25.19
N GLU A 38 -9.66 -5.11 -25.66
CA GLU A 38 -10.87 -5.47 -24.90
C GLU A 38 -10.55 -6.20 -23.59
N HIS A 39 -9.65 -7.18 -23.63
CA HIS A 39 -9.18 -7.87 -22.43
C HIS A 39 -8.45 -6.92 -21.47
N PHE A 40 -7.59 -6.05 -22.00
CA PHE A 40 -6.91 -5.04 -21.19
C PHE A 40 -7.91 -4.08 -20.52
N ASN A 41 -8.90 -3.57 -21.24
CA ASN A 41 -9.92 -2.69 -20.67
C ASN A 41 -10.77 -3.41 -19.60
N THR A 42 -11.06 -4.71 -19.79
CA THR A 42 -11.72 -5.52 -18.76
C THR A 42 -10.84 -5.65 -17.51
N GLY A 43 -9.53 -5.88 -17.68
CA GLY A 43 -8.59 -5.90 -16.57
C GLY A 43 -8.46 -4.54 -15.86
N ARG A 44 -8.51 -3.41 -16.60
CA ARG A 44 -8.54 -2.05 -16.04
C ARG A 44 -9.81 -1.80 -15.22
N LYS A 45 -10.97 -2.30 -15.67
CA LYS A 45 -12.21 -2.26 -14.88
C LYS A 45 -12.04 -3.00 -13.56
N HIS A 46 -11.51 -4.23 -13.59
CA HIS A 46 -11.24 -4.98 -12.35
C HIS A 46 -10.22 -4.28 -11.45
N SER A 47 -9.18 -3.65 -12.02
CA SER A 47 -8.23 -2.82 -11.26
C SER A 47 -8.94 -1.65 -10.56
N SER A 48 -9.82 -0.95 -11.28
CA SER A 48 -10.60 0.18 -10.74
C SER A 48 -11.60 -0.24 -9.67
N ASN A 49 -12.09 -1.48 -9.72
CA ASN A 49 -12.91 -2.09 -8.68
C ASN A 49 -12.08 -2.71 -7.54
N HIS A 50 -10.75 -2.56 -7.55
CA HIS A 50 -9.85 -3.17 -6.57
C HIS A 50 -9.97 -4.71 -6.51
N ASP A 51 -10.29 -5.35 -7.63
CA ASP A 51 -10.29 -6.80 -7.80
C ASP A 51 -8.97 -7.29 -8.38
N PHE A 52 -7.99 -7.40 -7.48
CA PHE A 52 -6.63 -7.84 -7.81
C PHE A 52 -6.51 -9.34 -8.14
N LEU A 53 -7.60 -10.12 -8.03
CA LEU A 53 -7.60 -11.53 -8.43
C LEU A 53 -7.98 -11.71 -9.89
N LEU A 54 -8.91 -10.90 -10.40
CA LEU A 54 -9.37 -10.94 -11.78
C LEU A 54 -8.50 -10.10 -12.72
N GLN A 55 -8.01 -8.94 -12.27
CA GLN A 55 -7.15 -8.07 -13.09
C GLN A 55 -6.00 -8.80 -13.81
N PRO A 56 -5.13 -9.58 -13.12
CA PRO A 56 -4.01 -10.21 -13.79
C PRO A 56 -4.45 -11.34 -14.74
N GLN A 57 -5.63 -11.92 -14.56
CA GLN A 57 -6.14 -12.93 -15.50
C GLN A 57 -6.46 -12.31 -16.86
N TYR A 58 -7.11 -11.15 -16.85
CA TYR A 58 -7.44 -10.43 -18.09
C TYR A 58 -6.22 -9.82 -18.76
N PHE A 59 -5.26 -9.31 -18.00
CA PHE A 59 -4.01 -8.85 -18.60
C PHE A 59 -3.21 -10.00 -19.20
N LYS A 60 -3.21 -11.20 -18.58
CA LYS A 60 -2.60 -12.39 -19.20
C LYS A 60 -3.28 -12.78 -20.51
N LYS A 61 -4.60 -12.64 -20.63
CA LYS A 61 -5.31 -12.84 -21.92
C LYS A 61 -4.90 -11.80 -22.96
N ALA A 62 -4.83 -10.53 -22.58
CA ALA A 62 -4.34 -9.47 -23.47
C ALA A 62 -2.91 -9.75 -23.95
N LEU A 63 -2.02 -10.13 -23.04
CA LEU A 63 -0.62 -10.45 -23.33
C LEU A 63 -0.41 -11.75 -24.12
N ALA A 64 -1.39 -12.66 -24.11
CA ALA A 64 -1.35 -13.85 -24.98
C ALA A 64 -1.62 -13.49 -26.45
N LEU A 65 -2.40 -12.43 -26.69
CA LEU A 65 -2.74 -11.92 -28.02
C LEU A 65 -1.72 -10.89 -28.51
N ASP A 66 -1.19 -10.07 -27.60
CA ASP A 66 -0.15 -9.08 -27.87
C ASP A 66 0.90 -9.08 -26.74
N PRO A 67 1.97 -9.90 -26.85
CA PRO A 67 3.00 -10.02 -25.82
C PRO A 67 3.78 -8.73 -25.53
N ASP A 68 3.77 -7.78 -26.46
CA ASP A 68 4.48 -6.49 -26.36
C ASP A 68 3.54 -5.34 -25.94
N PHE A 69 2.28 -5.64 -25.57
CA PHE A 69 1.34 -4.63 -25.07
C PHE A 69 1.89 -3.94 -23.81
N VAL A 70 2.40 -2.71 -24.01
CA VAL A 70 3.20 -1.96 -23.03
C VAL A 70 2.48 -1.76 -21.71
N LEU A 71 1.25 -1.22 -21.72
CA LEU A 71 0.53 -0.96 -20.47
C LEU A 71 0.04 -2.24 -19.77
N ALA A 72 -0.29 -3.29 -20.52
CA ALA A 72 -0.64 -4.58 -19.91
C ALA A 72 0.57 -5.18 -19.18
N ASN A 73 1.77 -5.09 -19.78
CA ASN A 73 3.03 -5.48 -19.13
C ASN A 73 3.35 -4.57 -17.93
N LEU A 74 3.13 -3.25 -18.03
CA LEU A 74 3.45 -2.31 -16.95
C LEU A 74 2.58 -2.51 -15.71
N TRP A 75 1.29 -2.80 -15.89
CA TRP A 75 0.28 -2.76 -14.83
C TRP A 75 -0.18 -4.14 -14.36
N ILE A 76 0.36 -5.24 -14.90
CA ILE A 76 0.01 -6.58 -14.43
C ILE A 76 0.44 -6.78 -12.97
N ASN A 77 -0.50 -7.20 -12.12
CA ASN A 77 -0.17 -7.64 -10.78
C ASN A 77 0.37 -9.08 -10.84
N GLU A 78 1.70 -9.20 -10.92
CA GLU A 78 2.41 -10.46 -10.93
C GLU A 78 3.15 -10.64 -9.60
N PRO A 79 2.67 -11.54 -8.71
CA PRO A 79 3.28 -11.76 -7.39
C PRO A 79 4.66 -12.42 -7.43
N ASP A 80 5.02 -13.06 -8.54
CA ASP A 80 6.33 -13.66 -8.74
C ASP A 80 7.35 -12.57 -9.12
N PRO A 81 8.38 -12.30 -8.28
CA PRO A 81 9.30 -11.20 -8.51
C PRO A 81 10.11 -11.35 -9.80
N SER A 82 10.45 -12.59 -10.19
CA SER A 82 11.17 -12.88 -11.44
C SER A 82 10.30 -12.52 -12.65
N LYS A 83 9.04 -12.95 -12.65
CA LYS A 83 8.11 -12.66 -13.77
C LYS A 83 7.72 -11.19 -13.82
N TRP A 84 7.53 -10.55 -12.66
CA TRP A 84 7.22 -9.13 -12.59
C TRP A 84 8.34 -8.28 -13.17
N ALA A 85 9.61 -8.62 -12.91
CA ALA A 85 10.76 -7.96 -13.51
C ALA A 85 10.76 -8.08 -15.04
N VAL A 86 10.46 -9.27 -15.58
CA VAL A 86 10.35 -9.49 -17.04
C VAL A 86 9.26 -8.61 -17.65
N HIS A 87 8.07 -8.55 -17.04
CA HIS A 87 6.99 -7.69 -17.53
C HIS A 87 7.38 -6.21 -17.52
N ARG A 88 7.99 -5.71 -16.44
CA ARG A 88 8.50 -4.33 -16.40
C ARG A 88 9.51 -4.06 -17.51
N GLN A 89 10.49 -4.96 -17.70
CA GLN A 89 11.51 -4.77 -18.73
C GLN A 89 10.90 -4.72 -20.14
N LYS A 90 9.93 -5.59 -20.43
CA LYS A 90 9.20 -5.54 -21.72
C LYS A 90 8.48 -4.22 -21.94
N ALA A 91 7.87 -3.64 -20.90
CA ALA A 91 7.24 -2.33 -21.00
C ALA A 91 8.27 -1.23 -21.30
N ILE A 92 9.45 -1.29 -20.67
CA ILE A 92 10.56 -0.36 -20.89
C ILE A 92 11.12 -0.49 -22.32
N ASP A 93 11.39 -1.71 -22.78
CA ASP A 93 12.00 -1.97 -24.10
C ASP A 93 11.09 -1.55 -25.25
N ASN A 94 9.76 -1.65 -25.06
CA ASN A 94 8.78 -1.34 -26.09
C ASN A 94 8.19 0.08 -25.99
N LYS A 95 8.58 0.90 -25.00
CA LYS A 95 8.02 2.25 -24.80
C LYS A 95 8.23 3.20 -25.99
N GLY A 96 9.23 2.95 -26.84
CA GLY A 96 9.51 3.73 -28.05
C GLY A 96 8.60 3.43 -29.25
N LYS A 97 7.71 2.43 -29.14
CA LYS A 97 6.84 1.96 -30.23
C LYS A 97 5.35 2.29 -30.01
N VAL A 98 5.05 3.08 -28.98
CA VAL A 98 3.68 3.34 -28.51
C VAL A 98 3.39 4.84 -28.45
N SER A 99 2.18 5.22 -28.06
CA SER A 99 1.78 6.62 -27.95
C SER A 99 2.62 7.38 -26.91
N ASP A 100 2.65 8.71 -27.01
CA ASP A 100 3.30 9.56 -26.02
C ASP A 100 2.75 9.33 -24.60
N ALA A 101 1.43 9.13 -24.45
CA ALA A 101 0.82 8.80 -23.17
C ALA A 101 1.46 7.54 -22.55
N GLU A 102 1.55 6.46 -23.33
CA GLU A 102 2.10 5.20 -22.85
C GLU A 102 3.58 5.30 -22.51
N ARG A 103 4.36 5.99 -23.36
CA ARG A 103 5.78 6.27 -23.10
C ARG A 103 5.95 7.02 -21.78
N ILE A 104 5.19 8.11 -21.57
CA ILE A 104 5.25 8.92 -20.35
C ILE A 104 4.88 8.07 -19.13
N LEU A 105 3.84 7.23 -19.22
CA LEU A 105 3.43 6.37 -18.11
C LEU A 105 4.50 5.32 -17.73
N VAL A 106 5.22 4.77 -18.71
CA VAL A 106 6.37 3.91 -18.45
C VAL A 106 7.49 4.69 -17.77
N GLU A 107 7.79 5.90 -18.26
CA GLU A 107 8.83 6.75 -17.67
C GLU A 107 8.51 7.21 -16.24
N MET A 108 7.24 7.53 -15.97
CA MET A 108 6.75 7.83 -14.62
C MET A 108 6.96 6.63 -13.69
N ALA A 109 6.61 5.42 -14.14
CA ALA A 109 6.79 4.21 -13.34
C ALA A 109 8.28 3.91 -13.06
N VAL A 110 9.17 4.17 -14.03
CA VAL A 110 10.63 4.06 -13.84
C VAL A 110 11.12 5.11 -12.85
N ALA A 111 10.73 6.37 -13.00
CA ALA A 111 11.12 7.45 -12.10
C ALA A 111 10.66 7.17 -10.64
N GLN A 112 9.42 6.71 -10.45
CA GLN A 112 8.91 6.30 -9.14
C GLN A 112 9.71 5.15 -8.53
N ARG A 113 10.07 4.15 -9.34
CA ARG A 113 10.85 2.99 -8.88
C ARG A 113 12.27 3.39 -8.44
N GLU A 114 12.85 4.37 -9.10
CA GLU A 114 14.21 4.87 -8.83
C GLU A 114 14.23 5.96 -7.74
N ASP A 115 13.08 6.26 -7.12
CA ASP A 115 12.88 7.36 -6.18
C ASP A 115 13.21 8.74 -6.75
N ARG A 116 13.10 8.92 -8.08
CA ARG A 116 13.18 10.22 -8.76
C ARG A 116 11.81 10.88 -8.79
N LEU A 117 11.30 11.25 -7.61
CA LEU A 117 9.91 11.66 -7.46
C LEU A 117 9.58 12.99 -8.15
N THR A 118 10.53 13.92 -8.22
CA THR A 118 10.38 15.18 -8.97
C THR A 118 10.26 14.95 -10.48
N ASP A 119 11.03 13.99 -11.03
CA ASP A 119 10.88 13.56 -12.42
C ASP A 119 9.50 12.96 -12.69
N ALA A 120 8.95 12.19 -11.75
CA ALA A 120 7.60 11.65 -11.87
C ALA A 120 6.53 12.76 -11.92
N VAL A 121 6.69 13.82 -11.12
CA VAL A 121 5.80 15.00 -11.15
C VAL A 121 5.90 15.71 -12.50
N ARG A 122 7.10 16.04 -12.97
CA ARG A 122 7.33 16.70 -14.27
C ARG A 122 6.74 15.91 -15.44
N LEU A 123 6.88 14.58 -15.43
CA LEU A 123 6.28 13.71 -16.44
C LEU A 123 4.75 13.69 -16.37
N GLY A 124 4.17 13.78 -15.16
CA GLY A 124 2.73 13.94 -14.98
C GLY A 124 2.20 15.27 -15.53
N GLU A 125 2.97 16.36 -15.38
CA GLU A 125 2.65 17.66 -15.98
C GLU A 125 2.68 17.58 -17.52
N GLU A 126 3.71 16.95 -18.10
CA GLU A 126 3.78 16.68 -19.55
C GLU A 126 2.56 15.86 -20.04
N LEU A 127 2.11 14.88 -19.25
CA LEU A 127 0.94 14.07 -19.60
C LEU A 127 -0.34 14.91 -19.67
N ILE A 128 -0.54 15.85 -18.74
CA ILE A 128 -1.69 16.76 -18.76
C ILE A 128 -1.59 17.75 -19.92
N GLU A 129 -0.42 18.30 -20.21
CA GLU A 129 -0.24 19.21 -21.35
C GLU A 129 -0.66 18.56 -22.67
N LYS A 130 -0.29 17.29 -22.88
CA LYS A 130 -0.65 16.53 -24.09
C LYS A 130 -2.08 16.00 -24.07
N TYR A 131 -2.63 15.70 -22.90
CA TYR A 131 -3.95 15.07 -22.74
C TYR A 131 -4.80 15.78 -21.66
N PRO A 132 -5.15 17.07 -21.87
CA PRO A 132 -5.78 17.90 -20.84
C PRO A 132 -7.26 17.54 -20.57
N ASN A 133 -7.88 16.78 -21.48
CA ASN A 133 -9.28 16.35 -21.37
C ASN A 133 -9.41 14.90 -20.86
N SER A 134 -8.31 14.30 -20.40
CA SER A 134 -8.34 12.97 -19.80
C SER A 134 -8.33 13.07 -18.28
N SER A 135 -9.41 12.62 -17.64
CA SER A 135 -9.46 12.55 -16.17
C SER A 135 -8.32 11.69 -15.59
N ASP A 136 -7.89 10.68 -16.35
CA ASP A 136 -6.78 9.80 -15.99
C ASP A 136 -5.44 10.53 -15.91
N SER A 137 -5.16 11.52 -16.75
CA SER A 137 -3.93 12.32 -16.71
C SER A 137 -3.78 13.03 -15.37
N TYR A 138 -4.86 13.66 -14.88
CA TYR A 138 -4.87 14.32 -13.57
C TYR A 138 -4.72 13.33 -12.42
N VAL A 139 -5.29 12.12 -12.52
CA VAL A 139 -5.04 11.07 -11.53
C VAL A 139 -3.57 10.68 -11.49
N TYR A 140 -2.90 10.56 -12.64
CA TYR A 140 -1.47 10.22 -12.69
C TYR A 140 -0.59 11.32 -12.09
N LEU A 141 -0.84 12.60 -12.42
CA LEU A 141 -0.12 13.71 -11.79
C LEU A 141 -0.41 13.76 -10.28
N GLY A 142 -1.68 13.68 -9.86
CA GLY A 142 -2.04 13.66 -8.45
C GLY A 142 -1.34 12.55 -7.67
N ASN A 143 -1.16 11.36 -8.27
CA ASN A 143 -0.41 10.27 -7.64
C ASN A 143 1.09 10.60 -7.49
N ALA A 144 1.69 11.26 -8.48
CA ALA A 144 3.09 11.68 -8.42
C ALA A 144 3.31 12.79 -7.37
N ILE A 145 2.42 13.79 -7.35
CA ILE A 145 2.43 14.88 -6.36
C ILE A 145 2.23 14.33 -4.93
N ARG A 146 1.30 13.38 -4.74
CA ARG A 146 1.15 12.68 -3.46
C ARG A 146 2.43 11.94 -3.05
N GLY A 147 3.21 11.45 -4.02
CA GLY A 147 4.49 10.78 -3.78
C GLY A 147 5.53 11.70 -3.11
N VAL A 148 5.48 13.00 -3.40
CA VAL A 148 6.33 14.01 -2.74
C VAL A 148 5.68 14.61 -1.48
N ASN A 149 4.64 13.97 -0.94
CA ASN A 149 3.85 14.40 0.22
C ASN A 149 3.16 15.77 0.07
N ASP A 150 2.96 16.25 -1.15
CA ASP A 150 2.08 17.40 -1.41
C ASP A 150 0.63 16.90 -1.53
N PHE A 151 -0.05 16.80 -0.39
CA PHE A 151 -1.41 16.25 -0.32
C PHE A 151 -2.46 17.20 -0.89
N ASP A 152 -2.26 18.52 -0.76
CA ASP A 152 -3.20 19.52 -1.27
C ASP A 152 -3.15 19.59 -2.80
N GLY A 153 -1.94 19.66 -3.38
CA GLY A 153 -1.77 19.63 -4.84
C GLY A 153 -2.26 18.32 -5.46
N ALA A 154 -2.11 17.20 -4.75
CA ALA A 154 -2.68 15.92 -5.16
C ALA A 154 -4.21 15.94 -5.14
N GLU A 155 -4.82 16.43 -4.06
CA GLU A 155 -6.27 16.57 -3.91
C GLU A 155 -6.88 17.44 -5.02
N ASP A 156 -6.27 18.58 -5.34
CA ASP A 156 -6.72 19.46 -6.42
C ASP A 156 -6.74 18.74 -7.78
N ASN A 157 -5.72 17.94 -8.07
CA ASN A 157 -5.66 17.14 -9.30
C ASN A 157 -6.74 16.05 -9.33
N TYR A 158 -7.00 15.34 -8.22
CA TYR A 158 -8.08 14.36 -8.21
C TYR A 158 -9.46 15.01 -8.34
N ARG A 159 -9.67 16.19 -7.74
CA ARG A 159 -10.90 16.96 -7.92
C ARG A 159 -11.06 17.38 -9.38
N LYS A 160 -9.98 17.81 -10.04
CA LYS A 160 -10.01 18.13 -11.48
C LYS A 160 -10.36 16.92 -12.34
N ALA A 161 -9.84 15.74 -12.00
CA ALA A 161 -10.24 14.48 -12.63
C ALA A 161 -11.75 14.22 -12.49
N LEU A 162 -12.34 14.52 -11.33
CA LEU A 162 -13.78 14.36 -11.09
C LEU A 162 -14.66 15.43 -11.76
N GLU A 163 -14.13 16.62 -12.05
CA GLU A 163 -14.84 17.61 -12.88
C GLU A 163 -15.04 17.08 -14.31
N ILE A 164 -13.99 16.48 -14.88
CA ILE A 164 -14.01 15.86 -16.22
C ILE A 164 -14.85 14.58 -16.20
N ASN A 165 -14.60 13.69 -15.23
CA ASN A 165 -15.31 12.43 -15.08
C ASN A 165 -15.75 12.20 -13.62
N PRO A 166 -17.00 12.55 -13.26
CA PRO A 166 -17.53 12.34 -11.92
C PRO A 166 -17.62 10.87 -11.47
N LYS A 167 -17.37 9.92 -12.38
CA LYS A 167 -17.39 8.47 -12.15
C LYS A 167 -15.98 7.86 -12.20
N ASN A 168 -14.92 8.66 -12.24
CA ASN A 168 -13.55 8.13 -12.22
C ASN A 168 -13.27 7.48 -10.85
N LEU A 169 -13.37 6.14 -10.80
CA LEU A 169 -13.18 5.35 -9.59
C LEU A 169 -11.79 5.50 -8.99
N ARG A 170 -10.75 5.72 -9.80
CA ARG A 170 -9.38 5.93 -9.29
C ARG A 170 -9.28 7.27 -8.56
N ALA A 171 -9.85 8.34 -9.11
CA ALA A 171 -9.89 9.64 -8.42
C ALA A 171 -10.71 9.58 -7.12
N LEU A 172 -11.89 8.94 -7.14
CA LEU A 172 -12.70 8.73 -5.94
C LEU A 172 -11.97 7.92 -4.87
N TRP A 173 -11.24 6.88 -5.27
CA TRP A 173 -10.41 6.08 -4.36
C TRP A 173 -9.30 6.93 -3.74
N GLN A 174 -8.58 7.71 -4.55
CA GLN A 174 -7.50 8.54 -4.03
C GLN A 174 -8.01 9.66 -3.11
N LEU A 175 -9.13 10.31 -3.41
CA LEU A 175 -9.73 11.27 -2.49
C LEU A 175 -10.20 10.61 -1.19
N THR A 176 -10.68 9.36 -1.27
CA THR A 176 -10.99 8.60 -0.05
C THR A 176 -9.73 8.33 0.77
N SER A 177 -8.63 7.97 0.11
CA SER A 177 -7.34 7.70 0.76
C SER A 177 -6.78 8.96 1.45
N HIS A 178 -7.07 10.16 0.97
CA HIS A 178 -6.68 11.41 1.63
C HIS A 178 -7.37 11.62 2.97
N HIS A 179 -8.52 11.00 3.20
CA HIS A 179 -9.29 11.22 4.42
C HIS A 179 -9.44 9.98 5.29
N MET A 180 -8.96 8.82 4.85
CA MET A 180 -8.88 7.62 5.66
C MET A 180 -7.88 6.59 5.14
N ASN A 181 -7.42 5.72 6.04
CA ASN A 181 -6.67 4.53 5.66
C ASN A 181 -7.56 3.60 4.83
N VAL A 182 -7.10 3.28 3.62
CA VAL A 182 -7.78 2.36 2.69
C VAL A 182 -6.96 1.09 2.39
N TYR A 183 -5.65 1.10 2.60
CA TYR A 183 -4.75 -0.05 2.42
C TYR A 183 -3.43 0.12 3.18
N ILE A 184 -2.67 -0.97 3.32
CA ILE A 184 -1.37 -1.00 4.04
C ILE A 184 -0.27 -0.35 3.19
N GLY A 185 0.60 0.44 3.83
CA GLY A 185 1.76 1.07 3.16
C GLY A 185 1.43 2.37 2.44
N GLN A 186 0.23 2.91 2.68
CA GLN A 186 -0.12 4.28 2.31
C GLN A 186 0.57 5.27 3.25
N VAL A 187 1.13 6.36 2.69
CA VAL A 187 1.42 7.58 3.45
C VAL A 187 0.17 8.45 3.44
N MET A 188 -0.35 8.71 4.62
CA MET A 188 -1.54 9.49 4.90
C MET A 188 -1.17 10.95 5.20
N ARG A 189 -2.04 11.86 4.78
CA ARG A 189 -1.94 13.26 5.20
C ARG A 189 -2.17 13.40 6.72
N PRO A 190 -1.71 14.50 7.35
CA PRO A 190 -1.92 14.76 8.76
C PRO A 190 -3.37 14.53 9.20
N LYS A 191 -3.57 13.98 10.41
CA LYS A 191 -4.88 13.55 10.89
C LYS A 191 -5.90 14.69 10.90
N GLU A 192 -5.44 15.88 11.25
CA GLU A 192 -6.21 17.10 11.40
C GLU A 192 -6.79 17.60 10.06
N GLU A 193 -6.18 17.18 8.95
CA GLU A 193 -6.60 17.54 7.59
C GLU A 193 -7.49 16.46 6.94
N GLN A 194 -7.75 15.36 7.65
CA GLN A 194 -8.63 14.29 7.17
C GLN A 194 -10.10 14.58 7.52
N ASP A 195 -11.01 14.33 6.58
CA ASP A 195 -12.46 14.45 6.82
C ASP A 195 -13.18 13.13 6.50
N ARG A 196 -13.61 12.43 7.57
CA ARG A 196 -14.31 11.15 7.45
C ARG A 196 -15.70 11.28 6.82
N THR A 197 -16.29 12.47 6.79
CA THR A 197 -17.52 12.77 6.06
C THR A 197 -17.27 12.84 4.56
N LEU A 198 -16.15 13.44 4.14
CA LEU A 198 -15.73 13.42 2.74
C LEU A 198 -15.38 11.99 2.29
N ALA A 199 -14.63 11.24 3.09
CA ALA A 199 -14.38 9.81 2.83
C ALA A 199 -15.70 9.06 2.59
N ARG A 200 -16.69 9.25 3.49
CA ARG A 200 -18.02 8.66 3.39
C ARG A 200 -18.69 8.98 2.05
N LYS A 201 -18.69 10.26 1.64
CA LYS A 201 -19.27 10.73 0.39
C LYS A 201 -18.63 10.06 -0.83
N TYR A 202 -17.30 9.97 -0.88
CA TYR A 202 -16.60 9.33 -2.00
C TYR A 202 -16.82 7.82 -2.04
N ILE A 203 -16.87 7.15 -0.88
CA ILE A 203 -17.25 5.73 -0.75
C ILE A 203 -18.65 5.48 -1.31
N ASP A 204 -19.63 6.29 -0.91
CA ASP A 204 -21.01 6.16 -1.40
C ASP A 204 -21.07 6.35 -2.92
N LYS A 205 -20.29 7.29 -3.47
CA LYS A 205 -20.21 7.47 -4.92
C LYS A 205 -19.57 6.28 -5.63
N MET A 206 -18.54 5.66 -5.07
CA MET A 206 -17.94 4.44 -5.64
C MET A 206 -18.92 3.27 -5.65
N ILE A 207 -19.71 3.10 -4.57
CA ILE A 207 -20.77 2.09 -4.50
C ILE A 207 -21.87 2.37 -5.55
N GLU A 208 -22.24 3.62 -5.77
CA GLU A 208 -23.19 4.00 -6.84
C GLU A 208 -22.64 3.67 -8.24
N VAL A 209 -21.36 3.95 -8.48
CA VAL A 209 -20.71 3.75 -9.79
C VAL A 209 -20.47 2.26 -10.08
N SER A 210 -20.09 1.46 -9.09
CA SER A 210 -19.90 0.00 -9.23
C SER A 210 -20.55 -0.75 -8.05
N PRO A 211 -21.87 -0.98 -8.09
CA PRO A 211 -22.59 -1.63 -6.98
C PRO A 211 -22.23 -3.11 -6.78
N ASP A 212 -21.62 -3.73 -7.79
CA ASP A 212 -21.09 -5.09 -7.79
C ASP A 212 -19.68 -5.19 -7.17
N ALA A 213 -18.99 -4.07 -6.94
CA ALA A 213 -17.66 -4.06 -6.36
C ALA A 213 -17.72 -4.24 -4.83
N GLY A 214 -17.67 -5.50 -4.36
CA GLY A 214 -17.65 -5.83 -2.94
C GLY A 214 -16.52 -5.16 -2.13
N SER A 215 -15.44 -4.73 -2.80
CA SER A 215 -14.36 -3.93 -2.22
C SER A 215 -14.83 -2.56 -1.69
N PHE A 216 -15.80 -1.92 -2.33
CA PHE A 216 -16.33 -0.63 -1.88
C PHE A 216 -17.31 -0.79 -0.70
N LEU A 217 -18.06 -1.90 -0.66
CA LEU A 217 -18.84 -2.30 0.52
C LEU A 217 -17.92 -2.57 1.72
N GLN A 218 -16.81 -3.30 1.49
CA GLN A 218 -15.78 -3.52 2.49
C GLN A 218 -15.18 -2.20 2.97
N MET A 219 -14.89 -1.26 2.07
CA MET A 219 -14.36 0.05 2.43
C MET A 219 -15.32 0.86 3.31
N ARG A 220 -16.63 0.72 3.08
CA ARG A 220 -17.65 1.32 3.96
C ARG A 220 -17.62 0.73 5.38
N GLY A 221 -17.44 -0.59 5.50
CA GLY A 221 -17.18 -1.23 6.80
C GLY A 221 -15.87 -0.75 7.44
N ASN A 222 -14.81 -0.57 6.66
CA ASN A 222 -13.52 -0.06 7.15
C ASN A 222 -13.63 1.36 7.70
N LEU A 223 -14.48 2.22 7.12
CA LEU A 223 -14.76 3.56 7.63
C LEU A 223 -15.38 3.48 9.04
N LEU A 224 -16.37 2.62 9.23
CA LEU A 224 -17.03 2.41 10.52
C LEU A 224 -16.06 1.81 11.56
N ARG A 225 -15.24 0.83 11.16
CA ARG A 225 -14.18 0.25 12.00
C ARG A 225 -13.15 1.29 12.43
N ALA A 226 -12.81 2.24 11.55
CA ALA A 226 -11.93 3.37 11.88
C ALA A 226 -12.55 4.31 12.93
N GLN A 227 -13.88 4.33 13.04
CA GLN A 227 -14.65 5.09 14.02
C GLN A 227 -14.97 4.26 15.28
N SER A 228 -14.42 3.05 15.39
CA SER A 228 -14.73 2.05 16.44
C SER A 228 -16.21 1.63 16.47
N ASP A 229 -16.95 1.85 15.38
CA ASP A 229 -18.32 1.38 15.20
C ASP A 229 -18.32 -0.03 14.61
N PHE A 230 -17.86 -0.98 15.42
CA PHE A 230 -17.61 -2.35 14.98
C PHE A 230 -18.89 -3.12 14.65
N GLU A 231 -20.01 -2.84 15.33
CA GLU A 231 -21.28 -3.52 15.11
C GLU A 231 -21.90 -3.10 13.77
N ASN A 232 -21.97 -1.80 13.45
CA ASN A 232 -22.45 -1.39 12.14
C ASN A 232 -21.47 -1.80 11.02
N ALA A 233 -20.16 -1.91 11.32
CA ALA A 233 -19.19 -2.41 10.35
C ALA A 233 -19.48 -3.88 9.94
N LYS A 234 -19.96 -4.73 10.87
CA LYS A 234 -20.34 -6.13 10.59
C LYS A 234 -21.39 -6.20 9.48
N GLU A 235 -22.40 -5.31 9.48
CA GLU A 235 -23.43 -5.27 8.44
C GLU A 235 -22.85 -5.04 7.03
N TRP A 236 -21.89 -4.12 6.91
CA TRP A 236 -21.25 -3.81 5.63
C TRP A 236 -20.32 -4.92 5.15
N TYR A 237 -19.62 -5.59 6.08
CA TYR A 237 -18.80 -6.74 5.71
C TYR A 237 -19.65 -7.94 5.30
N SER A 238 -20.81 -8.17 5.92
CA SER A 238 -21.77 -9.20 5.49
C SER A 238 -22.23 -8.94 4.05
N ARG A 239 -22.61 -7.70 3.73
CA ARG A 239 -22.98 -7.32 2.35
C ARG A 239 -21.82 -7.48 1.36
N ALA A 240 -20.60 -7.16 1.78
CA ALA A 240 -19.41 -7.37 0.96
C ALA A 240 -19.14 -8.87 0.69
N LEU A 241 -19.35 -9.72 1.70
CA LEU A 241 -19.25 -11.18 1.57
C LEU A 241 -20.33 -11.73 0.65
N GLU A 242 -21.59 -11.36 0.84
CA GLU A 242 -22.73 -11.75 -0.02
C GLU A 242 -22.50 -11.35 -1.48
N SER A 243 -22.02 -10.12 -1.72
CA SER A 243 -21.66 -9.63 -3.05
C SER A 243 -20.62 -10.54 -3.71
N ARG A 244 -19.57 -10.95 -2.99
CA ARG A 244 -18.55 -11.87 -3.52
C ARG A 244 -19.10 -13.28 -3.76
N GLU A 245 -19.91 -13.80 -2.84
CA GLU A 245 -20.52 -15.13 -2.98
C GLU A 245 -21.48 -15.21 -4.16
N SER A 246 -22.28 -14.17 -4.39
CA SER A 246 -23.19 -14.08 -5.55
C SER A 246 -22.45 -14.09 -6.90
N GLN A 247 -21.19 -13.64 -6.90
CA GLN A 247 -20.32 -13.61 -8.07
C GLN A 247 -19.35 -14.81 -8.12
N ASN A 248 -19.47 -15.76 -7.19
CA ASN A 248 -18.57 -16.90 -7.04
C ASN A 248 -17.08 -16.49 -6.95
N LEU A 249 -16.81 -15.35 -6.29
CA LEU A 249 -15.46 -14.83 -6.10
C LEU A 249 -14.83 -15.38 -4.81
N PRO A 250 -13.50 -15.54 -4.75
CA PRO A 250 -12.82 -16.00 -3.54
C PRO A 250 -13.09 -15.09 -2.35
N LYS A 251 -13.36 -15.70 -1.18
CA LYS A 251 -13.81 -15.00 0.03
C LYS A 251 -12.76 -14.80 1.12
N ALA A 252 -11.56 -15.35 0.97
CA ALA A 252 -10.51 -15.21 1.99
C ALA A 252 -10.24 -13.73 2.34
N GLY A 253 -10.13 -12.83 1.35
CA GLY A 253 -9.88 -11.41 1.62
C GLY A 253 -10.90 -10.78 2.59
N ILE A 254 -12.20 -10.99 2.35
CA ILE A 254 -13.25 -10.42 3.21
C ILE A 254 -13.35 -11.13 4.57
N LEU A 255 -13.09 -12.44 4.64
CA LEU A 255 -13.03 -13.16 5.91
C LEU A 255 -11.89 -12.63 6.81
N GLY A 256 -10.74 -12.32 6.23
CA GLY A 256 -9.64 -11.67 6.96
C GLY A 256 -10.00 -10.26 7.44
N VAL A 257 -10.80 -9.50 6.69
CA VAL A 257 -11.28 -8.18 7.11
C VAL A 257 -12.30 -8.27 8.24
N ILE A 258 -13.20 -9.25 8.20
CA ILE A 258 -14.12 -9.54 9.32
C ILE A 258 -13.31 -9.89 10.58
N ALA A 259 -12.28 -10.72 10.46
CA ALA A 259 -11.38 -11.04 11.56
C ALA A 259 -10.72 -9.78 12.17
N HIS A 260 -10.28 -8.82 11.36
CA HIS A 260 -9.76 -7.54 11.87
C HIS A 260 -10.81 -6.77 12.68
N ASN A 261 -12.06 -6.76 12.23
CA ASN A 261 -13.13 -6.07 12.95
C ASN A 261 -13.38 -6.70 14.33
N LEU A 262 -13.49 -8.03 14.37
CA LEU A 262 -13.64 -8.80 15.61
C LEU A 262 -12.47 -8.55 16.56
N LEU A 263 -11.23 -8.63 16.05
CA LEU A 263 -10.02 -8.40 16.83
C LEU A 263 -10.03 -7.02 17.50
N PHE A 264 -10.35 -5.96 16.73
CA PHE A 264 -10.35 -4.60 17.27
C PHE A 264 -11.54 -4.30 18.19
N ASN A 265 -12.62 -5.08 18.10
CA ASN A 265 -13.74 -5.06 19.04
C ASN A 265 -13.46 -5.88 20.33
N GLY A 266 -12.30 -6.57 20.41
CA GLY A 266 -11.93 -7.42 21.54
C GLY A 266 -12.45 -8.86 21.47
N GLU A 267 -13.06 -9.26 20.35
CA GLU A 267 -13.55 -10.63 20.08
C GLU A 267 -12.39 -11.50 19.54
N VAL A 268 -11.35 -11.70 20.36
CA VAL A 268 -10.03 -12.25 19.95
C VAL A 268 -10.12 -13.70 19.45
N GLU A 269 -10.81 -14.57 20.18
CA GLU A 269 -10.96 -15.98 19.81
C GLU A 269 -11.71 -16.14 18.49
N GLU A 270 -12.79 -15.38 18.31
CA GLU A 270 -13.58 -15.40 17.08
C GLU A 270 -12.79 -14.84 15.90
N ALA A 271 -11.97 -13.80 16.13
CA ALA A 271 -11.07 -13.27 15.12
C ALA A 271 -10.11 -14.35 14.60
N HIS A 272 -9.48 -15.13 15.49
CA HIS A 272 -8.60 -16.25 15.09
C HIS A 272 -9.33 -17.34 14.30
N GLU A 273 -10.58 -17.63 14.62
CA GLU A 273 -11.39 -18.56 13.83
C GLU A 273 -11.67 -18.03 12.42
N PHE A 274 -12.00 -16.74 12.28
CA PHE A 274 -12.15 -16.13 10.96
C PHE A 274 -10.84 -16.06 10.17
N TYR A 275 -9.69 -15.86 10.83
CA TYR A 275 -8.39 -16.00 10.18
C TYR A 275 -8.14 -17.43 9.66
N ASN A 276 -8.49 -18.46 10.43
CA ASN A 276 -8.38 -19.86 9.97
C ASN A 276 -9.27 -20.11 8.75
N ARG A 277 -10.53 -19.67 8.79
CA ARG A 277 -11.47 -19.77 7.67
C ARG A 277 -10.96 -19.00 6.44
N SER A 278 -10.33 -17.86 6.65
CA SER A 278 -9.72 -17.05 5.61
C SER A 278 -8.53 -17.77 4.94
N ILE A 279 -7.63 -18.37 5.73
CA ILE A 279 -6.52 -19.18 5.23
C ILE A 279 -7.06 -20.38 4.43
N ALA A 280 -8.07 -21.07 4.94
CA ALA A 280 -8.69 -22.21 4.26
C ALA A 280 -9.40 -21.83 2.95
N ALA A 281 -10.02 -20.65 2.88
CA ALA A 281 -10.71 -20.15 1.70
C ALA A 281 -9.77 -19.54 0.64
N SER A 282 -8.45 -19.54 0.87
CA SER A 282 -7.47 -18.94 -0.03
C SER A 282 -7.24 -19.83 -1.25
N VAL A 283 -7.35 -19.25 -2.45
CA VAL A 283 -7.26 -19.99 -3.72
C VAL A 283 -5.91 -19.85 -4.43
N ARG A 284 -5.00 -19.03 -3.89
CA ARG A 284 -3.65 -18.81 -4.42
C ARG A 284 -2.63 -18.70 -3.29
N PRO A 285 -1.37 -19.11 -3.52
CA PRO A 285 -0.29 -19.03 -2.53
C PRO A 285 -0.17 -17.64 -1.87
N GLY A 286 -0.13 -16.57 -2.68
CA GLY A 286 -0.01 -15.18 -2.21
C GLY A 286 -1.20 -14.72 -1.35
N GLN A 287 -2.41 -15.20 -1.64
CA GLN A 287 -3.58 -14.90 -0.80
C GLN A 287 -3.45 -15.61 0.55
N LYS A 288 -3.06 -16.89 0.54
CA LYS A 288 -2.93 -17.73 1.73
C LYS A 288 -1.89 -17.17 2.71
N ILE A 289 -0.71 -16.80 2.22
CA ILE A 289 0.34 -16.20 3.05
C ILE A 289 -0.06 -14.82 3.59
N GLY A 290 -0.82 -14.03 2.81
CA GLY A 290 -1.40 -12.78 3.28
C GLY A 290 -2.31 -12.98 4.50
N GLN A 291 -3.13 -14.03 4.51
CA GLN A 291 -3.99 -14.33 5.67
C GLN A 291 -3.21 -14.81 6.89
N TRP A 292 -2.13 -15.58 6.67
CA TRP A 292 -1.19 -15.94 7.74
C TRP A 292 -0.49 -14.72 8.34
N ASN A 293 -0.05 -13.77 7.51
CA ASN A 293 0.52 -12.50 7.97
C ASN A 293 -0.46 -11.73 8.87
N PHE A 294 -1.75 -11.73 8.55
CA PHE A 294 -2.77 -11.11 9.40
C PHE A 294 -2.98 -11.87 10.71
N LYS A 295 -3.07 -13.20 10.65
CA LYS A 295 -3.20 -14.05 11.85
C LYS A 295 -2.04 -13.87 12.83
N LEU A 296 -0.81 -13.84 12.32
CA LEU A 296 0.39 -13.60 13.12
C LEU A 296 0.30 -12.24 13.83
N GLN A 297 0.00 -11.18 13.09
CA GLN A 297 -0.13 -9.84 13.66
C GLN A 297 -1.29 -9.72 14.66
N ALA A 298 -2.35 -10.52 14.53
CA ALA A 298 -3.45 -10.54 15.48
C ALA A 298 -3.00 -10.93 16.90
N TYR A 299 -2.09 -11.90 17.01
CA TYR A 299 -1.45 -12.24 18.29
C TYR A 299 -0.64 -11.07 18.86
N LEU A 300 0.14 -10.38 18.00
CA LEU A 300 0.91 -9.21 18.41
C LEU A 300 0.00 -8.09 18.94
N PHE A 301 -1.14 -7.83 18.29
CA PHE A 301 -2.11 -6.82 18.69
C PHE A 301 -2.65 -6.98 20.12
N VAL A 302 -2.63 -8.21 20.66
CA VAL A 302 -3.05 -8.52 22.03
C VAL A 302 -1.87 -8.82 22.95
N GLY A 303 -0.64 -8.58 22.48
CA GLY A 303 0.60 -8.80 23.24
C GLY A 303 0.98 -10.27 23.42
N ASP A 304 0.38 -11.18 22.65
CA ASP A 304 0.73 -12.60 22.66
C ASP A 304 1.91 -12.88 21.72
N TYR A 305 3.11 -12.56 22.18
CA TYR A 305 4.32 -12.78 21.38
C TYR A 305 4.60 -14.26 21.13
N SER A 306 4.24 -15.14 22.08
CA SER A 306 4.44 -16.59 21.93
C SER A 306 3.54 -17.17 20.86
N GLY A 307 2.25 -16.80 20.84
CA GLY A 307 1.31 -17.19 19.79
C GLY A 307 1.72 -16.66 18.41
N ALA A 308 2.28 -15.44 18.34
CA ALA A 308 2.83 -14.90 17.10
C ALA A 308 4.02 -15.73 16.58
N VAL A 309 4.94 -16.13 17.46
CA VAL A 309 6.09 -16.99 17.10
C VAL A 309 5.62 -18.38 16.66
N GLU A 310 4.68 -18.98 17.38
CA GLU A 310 4.11 -20.28 17.00
C GLU A 310 3.42 -20.23 15.63
N ALA A 311 2.62 -19.18 15.38
CA ALA A 311 1.98 -18.98 14.09
C ALA A 311 3.02 -18.79 12.95
N ALA A 312 4.13 -18.11 13.21
CA ALA A 312 5.23 -17.94 12.28
C ALA A 312 5.93 -19.27 11.97
N ASP A 313 6.23 -20.07 13.00
CA ASP A 313 6.85 -21.39 12.85
C ASP A 313 5.97 -22.35 12.06
N ASN A 314 4.66 -22.37 12.35
CA ASN A 314 3.69 -23.20 11.65
C ASN A 314 3.63 -22.87 10.16
N VAL A 315 3.51 -21.59 9.79
CA VAL A 315 3.44 -21.23 8.37
C VAL A 315 4.78 -21.46 7.66
N LEU A 316 5.92 -21.20 8.30
CA LEU A 316 7.23 -21.49 7.71
C LEU A 316 7.41 -22.99 7.40
N ALA A 317 6.89 -23.87 8.26
CA ALA A 317 6.96 -25.32 8.06
C ALA A 317 6.06 -25.83 6.90
N GLU A 318 4.98 -25.12 6.58
CA GLU A 318 4.01 -25.54 5.55
C GLU A 318 4.24 -24.86 4.19
N MET A 319 5.02 -23.77 4.14
CA MET A 319 4.99 -22.84 3.01
C MET A 319 5.52 -23.42 1.70
N ASP A 320 6.42 -24.41 1.77
CA ASP A 320 6.90 -25.15 0.59
C ASP A 320 5.72 -25.82 -0.15
N GLY A 321 4.69 -26.23 0.59
CA GLY A 321 3.47 -26.83 0.03
C GLY A 321 2.47 -25.84 -0.56
N PHE A 322 2.73 -24.52 -0.49
CA PHE A 322 1.76 -23.52 -0.96
C PHE A 322 1.79 -23.32 -2.49
N GLY A 323 2.83 -23.81 -3.18
CA GLY A 323 2.94 -23.72 -4.64
C GLY A 323 3.50 -22.39 -5.17
N PHE A 324 4.38 -21.74 -4.41
CA PHE A 324 5.15 -20.60 -4.89
C PHE A 324 6.23 -21.04 -5.91
N SER A 325 6.69 -20.11 -6.75
CA SER A 325 8.03 -20.25 -7.36
C SER A 325 9.09 -20.06 -6.28
N GLU A 326 10.32 -20.52 -6.51
CA GLU A 326 11.39 -20.43 -5.50
C GLU A 326 11.68 -18.97 -5.08
N ALA A 327 11.72 -18.03 -6.02
CA ALA A 327 11.94 -16.62 -5.70
C ALA A 327 10.78 -16.06 -4.84
N ALA A 328 9.53 -16.34 -5.23
CA ALA A 328 8.36 -15.91 -4.45
C ALA A 328 8.29 -16.60 -3.07
N LEU A 329 8.74 -17.85 -2.95
CA LEU A 329 8.81 -18.56 -1.68
C LEU A 329 9.76 -17.83 -0.73
N TYR A 330 11.00 -17.55 -1.17
CA TYR A 330 11.98 -16.85 -0.33
C TYR A 330 11.57 -15.42 0.01
N GLN A 331 10.93 -14.69 -0.92
CA GLN A 331 10.35 -13.39 -0.63
C GLN A 331 9.33 -13.45 0.52
N ASN A 332 8.47 -14.46 0.51
CA ASN A 332 7.45 -14.64 1.54
C ASN A 332 8.03 -15.18 2.86
N MET A 333 9.08 -16.02 2.83
CA MET A 333 9.82 -16.43 4.03
C MET A 333 10.44 -15.24 4.75
N GLN A 334 11.02 -14.30 4.01
CA GLN A 334 11.55 -13.05 4.58
C GLN A 334 10.47 -12.27 5.34
N ALA A 335 9.28 -12.14 4.76
CA ALA A 335 8.17 -11.41 5.37
C ALA A 335 7.69 -12.05 6.69
N ILE A 336 7.72 -13.38 6.79
CA ILE A 336 7.38 -14.11 8.02
C ILE A 336 8.50 -14.00 9.05
N GLU A 337 9.75 -14.24 8.65
CA GLU A 337 10.91 -14.14 9.54
C GLU A 337 11.08 -12.73 10.11
N PHE A 338 10.74 -11.68 9.36
CA PHE A 338 10.72 -10.31 9.89
C PHE A 338 9.76 -10.16 11.06
N ARG A 339 8.53 -10.66 10.93
CA ARG A 339 7.52 -10.61 12.00
C ARG A 339 7.91 -11.48 13.19
N LYS A 340 8.51 -12.65 12.93
CA LYS A 340 9.05 -13.53 13.96
C LYS A 340 10.21 -12.89 14.71
N PHE A 341 11.13 -12.23 14.00
CA PHE A 341 12.19 -11.42 14.60
C PHE A 341 11.61 -10.38 15.57
N LEU A 342 10.63 -9.60 15.13
CA LEU A 342 9.99 -8.59 15.98
C LEU A 342 9.27 -9.22 17.18
N ALA A 343 8.54 -10.31 16.98
CA ALA A 343 7.88 -11.05 18.06
C ALA A 343 8.89 -11.55 19.12
N GLU A 344 9.97 -12.21 18.70
CA GLU A 344 11.01 -12.71 19.59
C GLU A 344 11.76 -11.58 20.30
N ALA A 345 12.04 -10.47 19.60
CA ALA A 345 12.72 -9.32 20.19
C ALA A 345 11.88 -8.65 21.27
N HIS A 346 10.59 -8.43 21.00
CA HIS A 346 9.66 -7.89 21.99
C HIS A 346 9.36 -8.88 23.13
N ASN A 347 9.48 -10.18 22.89
CA ASN A 347 9.48 -11.23 23.91
C ASN A 347 10.83 -11.38 24.65
N GLN A 348 11.78 -10.48 24.43
CA GLN A 348 13.11 -10.45 25.08
C GLN A 348 14.00 -11.68 24.79
N ASN A 349 13.71 -12.44 23.73
CA ASN A 349 14.46 -13.64 23.34
C ASN A 349 15.58 -13.30 22.35
N ARG A 350 16.68 -12.70 22.84
CA ARG A 350 17.79 -12.20 22.02
C ARG A 350 18.35 -13.20 21.02
N GLU A 351 18.61 -14.43 21.45
CA GLU A 351 19.18 -15.47 20.58
C GLU A 351 18.23 -15.83 19.43
N LYS A 352 16.94 -15.99 19.72
CA LYS A 352 15.93 -16.37 18.71
C LYS A 352 15.59 -15.22 17.77
N ALA A 353 15.58 -13.98 18.28
CA ALA A 353 15.46 -12.78 17.47
C ALA A 353 16.62 -12.69 16.46
N TYR A 354 17.87 -12.90 16.93
CA TYR A 354 19.06 -12.90 16.07
C TYR A 354 19.00 -14.02 15.02
N LYS A 355 18.55 -15.22 15.41
CA LYS A 355 18.37 -16.35 14.48
C LYS A 355 17.38 -16.01 13.36
N SER A 356 16.21 -15.45 13.70
CA SER A 356 15.18 -15.07 12.72
C SER A 356 15.68 -13.96 11.78
N MET A 357 16.42 -12.98 12.31
CA MET A 357 17.06 -11.94 11.50
C MET A 357 18.09 -12.51 10.51
N ASN A 358 18.89 -13.49 10.92
CA ASN A 358 19.83 -14.18 10.01
C ASN A 358 19.12 -15.05 8.97
N SER A 359 18.02 -15.71 9.33
CA SER A 359 17.17 -16.44 8.37
C SER A 359 16.66 -15.50 7.28
N LEU A 360 16.20 -14.31 7.66
CA LEU A 360 15.75 -13.29 6.73
C LEU A 360 16.85 -12.89 5.73
N ALA A 361 18.07 -12.61 6.19
CA ALA A 361 19.21 -12.31 5.32
C ALA A 361 19.56 -13.50 4.38
N SER A 362 19.50 -14.73 4.90
CA SER A 362 19.73 -15.96 4.12
C SER A 362 18.71 -16.16 3.01
N TYR A 363 17.41 -16.01 3.32
CA TYR A 363 16.35 -16.12 2.32
C TYR A 363 16.46 -15.03 1.26
N ARG A 364 16.82 -13.81 1.64
CA ARG A 364 17.07 -12.74 0.68
C ARG A 364 18.22 -13.04 -0.27
N ALA A 365 19.34 -13.57 0.23
CA ALA A 365 20.46 -13.97 -0.62
C ALA A 365 20.05 -15.05 -1.63
N LYS A 366 19.24 -16.02 -1.19
CA LYS A 366 18.67 -17.04 -2.07
C LYS A 366 17.73 -16.45 -3.12
N GLU A 367 16.81 -15.57 -2.71
CA GLU A 367 15.94 -14.84 -3.64
C GLU A 367 16.76 -14.08 -4.69
N ASN A 368 17.74 -13.28 -4.25
CA ASN A 368 18.53 -12.46 -5.17
C ASN A 368 19.33 -13.31 -6.18
N SER A 369 19.79 -14.50 -5.78
CA SER A 369 20.48 -15.44 -6.68
C SER A 369 19.62 -16.00 -7.80
N LEU A 370 18.29 -15.89 -7.70
CA LEU A 370 17.31 -16.34 -8.68
C LEU A 370 16.81 -15.21 -9.59
N LEU A 371 17.26 -13.98 -9.36
CA LEU A 371 16.77 -12.78 -10.03
C LEU A 371 17.89 -12.14 -10.86
N ALA A 372 17.52 -11.50 -11.97
CA ALA A 372 18.45 -10.69 -12.75
C ALA A 372 18.97 -9.52 -11.93
N GLU A 373 20.24 -9.14 -12.11
CA GLU A 373 20.89 -8.01 -11.43
C GLU A 373 20.04 -6.73 -11.55
N ASP A 374 19.92 -6.01 -10.44
CA ASP A 374 19.03 -4.86 -10.31
C ASP A 374 19.50 -3.98 -9.14
N ASP A 375 20.23 -2.92 -9.47
CA ASP A 375 20.87 -2.01 -8.50
C ASP A 375 19.89 -1.43 -7.47
N ILE A 376 18.65 -1.14 -7.90
CA ILE A 376 17.62 -0.59 -7.01
C ILE A 376 17.17 -1.66 -6.01
N ARG A 377 17.01 -2.91 -6.45
CA ARG A 377 16.64 -4.02 -5.56
C ARG A 377 17.77 -4.28 -4.57
N GLU A 378 19.02 -4.32 -5.02
CA GLU A 378 20.19 -4.53 -4.15
C GLU A 378 20.35 -3.41 -3.13
N ARG A 379 20.20 -2.15 -3.54
CA ARG A 379 20.18 -0.99 -2.64
C ARG A 379 19.09 -1.14 -1.57
N ASN A 380 17.87 -1.46 -1.97
CA ASN A 380 16.73 -1.59 -1.04
C ASN A 380 16.89 -2.78 -0.08
N PHE A 381 17.48 -3.88 -0.56
CA PHE A 381 17.88 -5.02 0.25
C PHE A 381 18.92 -4.65 1.30
N LYS A 382 19.94 -3.87 0.92
CA LYS A 382 20.94 -3.35 1.85
C LYS A 382 20.32 -2.44 2.91
N ILE A 383 19.41 -1.54 2.51
CA ILE A 383 18.67 -0.67 3.43
C ILE A 383 17.95 -1.52 4.49
N GLY A 384 17.15 -2.51 4.06
CA GLY A 384 16.42 -3.38 4.97
C GLY A 384 17.33 -4.20 5.90
N ASP A 385 18.49 -4.67 5.42
CA ASP A 385 19.46 -5.36 6.27
C ASP A 385 20.03 -4.45 7.35
N VAL A 386 20.47 -3.26 6.98
CA VAL A 386 21.06 -2.31 7.92
C VAL A 386 20.01 -1.86 8.95
N GLN A 387 18.78 -1.60 8.52
CA GLN A 387 17.66 -1.25 9.40
C GLN A 387 17.37 -2.36 10.41
N ASN A 388 17.25 -3.61 9.96
CA ASN A 388 16.98 -4.74 10.86
C ASN A 388 18.08 -4.94 11.91
N HIS A 389 19.36 -4.77 11.53
CA HIS A 389 20.46 -4.85 12.49
C HIS A 389 20.46 -3.68 13.48
N ALA A 390 20.25 -2.45 13.00
CA ALA A 390 20.16 -1.28 13.88
C ALA A 390 19.05 -1.49 14.92
N TRP A 391 17.88 -1.96 14.47
CA TRP A 391 16.74 -2.22 15.33
C TRP A 391 16.98 -3.36 16.31
N PHE A 392 17.61 -4.46 15.88
CA PHE A 392 18.02 -5.55 16.76
C PHE A 392 18.92 -5.02 17.89
N TYR A 393 19.99 -4.29 17.55
CA TYR A 393 20.91 -3.75 18.56
C TYR A 393 20.21 -2.78 19.51
N LEU A 394 19.34 -1.93 18.96
CA LEU A 394 18.55 -0.98 19.74
C LEU A 394 17.67 -1.70 20.77
N LEU A 395 16.92 -2.73 20.35
CA LEU A 395 16.00 -3.48 21.21
C LEU A 395 16.71 -4.24 22.35
N PHE A 396 18.00 -4.52 22.20
CA PHE A 396 18.82 -5.19 23.21
C PHE A 396 19.83 -4.27 23.91
N GLY A 397 19.69 -2.95 23.76
CA GLY A 397 20.49 -1.97 24.49
C GLY A 397 21.95 -1.84 24.01
N GLU A 398 22.26 -2.35 22.81
CA GLU A 398 23.60 -2.29 22.21
C GLU A 398 23.76 -1.01 21.37
N TYR A 399 23.58 0.16 21.99
CA TYR A 399 23.41 1.44 21.29
C TYR A 399 24.59 1.82 20.39
N ASP A 400 25.84 1.59 20.80
CA ASP A 400 27.02 1.87 19.96
C ASP A 400 26.98 1.09 18.63
N LYS A 401 26.49 -0.15 18.67
CA LYS A 401 26.33 -0.97 17.45
C LYS A 401 25.15 -0.51 16.62
N ALA A 402 24.06 -0.09 17.27
CA ALA A 402 22.91 0.51 16.59
C ALA A 402 23.34 1.80 15.87
N GLU A 403 24.07 2.69 16.52
CA GLU A 403 24.59 3.93 15.91
C GLU A 403 25.50 3.62 14.72
N SER A 404 26.43 2.68 14.85
CA SER A 404 27.27 2.26 13.73
C SER A 404 26.46 1.82 12.50
N LYS A 405 25.35 1.10 12.72
CA LYS A 405 24.43 0.73 11.65
C LYS A 405 23.61 1.90 11.12
N LEU A 406 23.23 2.85 11.96
CA LEU A 406 22.52 4.05 11.50
C LEU A 406 23.40 4.96 10.64
N GLU A 407 24.71 5.03 10.89
CA GLU A 407 25.64 5.74 10.00
C GLU A 407 25.75 5.06 8.63
N GLU A 408 25.77 3.72 8.60
CA GLU A 408 25.70 2.96 7.34
C GLU A 408 24.37 3.22 6.60
N LEU A 409 23.25 3.27 7.35
CA LEU A 409 21.93 3.55 6.78
C LEU A 409 21.90 4.94 6.15
N TYR A 410 22.33 5.96 6.91
CA TYR A 410 22.35 7.35 6.47
C TYR A 410 23.14 7.55 5.19
N ALA A 411 24.31 6.91 5.06
CA ALA A 411 25.16 6.98 3.87
C ALA A 411 24.47 6.46 2.58
N ILE A 412 23.41 5.66 2.73
CA ILE A 412 22.58 5.16 1.62
C ILE A 412 21.36 6.05 1.43
N VAL A 413 20.54 6.24 2.47
CA VAL A 413 19.23 6.88 2.34
C VAL A 413 19.30 8.39 2.14
N SER A 414 20.38 9.06 2.56
CA SER A 414 20.60 10.49 2.30
C SER A 414 20.72 10.85 0.82
N LYS A 415 20.88 9.86 -0.05
CA LYS A 415 20.98 10.01 -1.52
C LYS A 415 19.66 9.78 -2.25
N ILE A 416 18.60 9.42 -1.53
CA ILE A 416 17.28 9.10 -2.09
C ILE A 416 16.44 10.38 -2.08
N GLU A 417 15.90 10.75 -3.24
CA GLU A 417 15.04 11.93 -3.40
C GLU A 417 13.59 11.62 -3.00
N SER A 418 13.39 11.30 -1.73
CA SER A 418 12.07 11.02 -1.15
C SER A 418 11.90 11.69 0.21
N PRO A 419 10.74 12.32 0.49
CA PRO A 419 10.48 12.94 1.78
C PRO A 419 10.48 11.93 2.94
N THR A 420 10.32 10.64 2.64
CA THR A 420 10.26 9.58 3.66
C THR A 420 11.58 8.85 3.86
N ALA A 421 12.61 9.10 3.04
CA ALA A 421 13.85 8.32 3.02
C ALA A 421 14.61 8.33 4.35
N LEU A 422 14.56 9.45 5.08
CA LEU A 422 15.29 9.63 6.35
C LEU A 422 14.47 9.27 7.60
N ILE A 423 13.20 8.86 7.46
CA ILE A 423 12.31 8.67 8.61
C ILE A 423 12.82 7.57 9.54
N ASP A 424 13.15 6.38 9.02
CA ASP A 424 13.64 5.28 9.86
C ASP A 424 14.97 5.64 10.56
N TYR A 425 15.88 6.32 9.86
CA TYR A 425 17.14 6.79 10.43
C TYR A 425 16.90 7.74 11.61
N ARG A 426 16.10 8.79 11.39
CA ARG A 426 15.78 9.78 12.42
C ARG A 426 15.03 9.15 13.58
N ALA A 427 14.03 8.33 13.31
CA ALA A 427 13.26 7.64 14.33
C ALA A 427 14.14 6.78 15.25
N MET A 428 15.03 5.97 14.67
CA MET A 428 15.94 5.13 15.45
C MET A 428 17.01 5.94 16.20
N LYS A 429 17.50 7.06 15.66
CA LYS A 429 18.33 8.02 16.42
C LYS A 429 17.58 8.59 17.63
N GLY A 430 16.31 8.97 17.45
CA GLY A 430 15.46 9.45 18.53
C GLY A 430 15.22 8.39 19.61
N MET A 431 15.00 7.13 19.20
CA MET A 431 14.90 6.00 20.13
C MET A 431 16.19 5.76 20.92
N ILE A 432 17.37 5.90 20.31
CA ILE A 432 18.67 5.82 21.02
C ILE A 432 18.81 6.97 22.03
N ALA A 433 18.52 8.21 21.62
CA ALA A 433 18.56 9.38 22.50
C ALA A 433 17.63 9.20 23.72
N LEU A 434 16.40 8.74 23.48
CA LEU A 434 15.46 8.42 24.56
C LEU A 434 16.02 7.34 25.49
N SER A 435 16.57 6.26 24.92
CA SER A 435 17.06 5.11 25.68
C SER A 435 18.35 5.40 26.46
N THR A 436 19.07 6.46 26.10
CA THR A 436 20.28 6.96 26.78
C THR A 436 20.00 8.11 27.74
N GLY A 437 18.73 8.46 27.96
CA GLY A 437 18.31 9.45 28.95
C GLY A 437 18.21 10.89 28.43
N ASN A 438 18.15 11.09 27.10
CA ASN A 438 18.06 12.39 26.45
C ASN A 438 16.71 12.56 25.73
N PRO A 439 15.59 12.71 26.45
CA PRO A 439 14.26 12.78 25.83
C PRO A 439 14.02 14.05 25.01
N ALA A 440 14.73 15.16 25.29
CA ALA A 440 14.64 16.38 24.47
C ALA A 440 15.23 16.15 23.06
N GLU A 441 16.46 15.62 23.01
CA GLU A 441 17.12 15.24 21.76
C GLU A 441 16.32 14.18 20.99
N ALA A 442 15.67 13.26 21.71
CA ALA A 442 14.78 12.27 21.10
C ALA A 442 13.66 12.93 20.28
N LEU A 443 13.11 14.06 20.74
CA LEU A 443 12.06 14.80 20.04
C LEU A 443 12.60 15.65 18.88
N ASP A 444 13.85 16.11 18.93
CA ASP A 444 14.49 16.78 17.78
C ASP A 444 14.60 15.82 16.58
N TYR A 445 14.87 14.54 16.86
CA TYR A 445 14.86 13.49 15.85
C TYR A 445 13.45 13.05 15.44
N MET A 446 12.51 12.94 16.39
CA MET A 446 11.14 12.49 16.16
C MET A 446 10.16 13.67 15.99
N ASP A 447 10.37 14.43 14.92
CA ASP A 447 9.56 15.61 14.59
C ASP A 447 8.13 15.25 14.13
N ASP A 448 7.41 16.23 13.58
CA ASP A 448 6.01 16.09 13.19
C ASP A 448 5.79 15.17 11.97
N ASN A 449 6.85 14.76 11.27
CA ASN A 449 6.76 13.72 10.25
C ASN A 449 6.65 12.31 10.86
N ILE A 450 6.87 12.16 12.17
CA ILE A 450 6.61 10.92 12.91
C ILE A 450 5.28 11.06 13.65
N ASP A 451 4.24 10.55 13.02
CA ASP A 451 2.85 10.63 13.48
C ASP A 451 2.16 9.26 13.55
N THR A 452 1.01 9.22 14.22
CA THR A 452 0.27 7.97 14.50
C THR A 452 -0.52 7.43 13.30
N GLU A 453 -0.70 8.19 12.23
CA GLU A 453 -1.31 7.71 10.98
C GLU A 453 -0.28 6.95 10.12
N ASN A 454 0.99 7.39 10.14
CA ASN A 454 2.02 6.86 9.26
C ASN A 454 3.06 5.96 9.95
N TYR A 455 3.41 6.26 11.20
CA TYR A 455 4.58 5.68 11.88
C TYR A 455 4.23 5.27 13.32
N GLN A 456 3.26 4.35 13.47
CA GLN A 456 2.70 3.98 14.78
C GLN A 456 3.77 3.52 15.79
N TYR A 457 4.71 2.69 15.33
CA TYR A 457 5.75 2.14 16.20
C TYR A 457 6.64 3.25 16.77
N TYR A 458 7.16 4.13 15.92
CA TYR A 458 8.02 5.24 16.34
C TYR A 458 7.25 6.30 17.14
N SER A 459 5.97 6.54 16.80
CA SER A 459 5.10 7.43 17.55
C SER A 459 4.96 7.02 19.02
N TYR A 460 4.96 5.71 19.32
CA TYR A 460 4.96 5.25 20.71
C TYR A 460 6.18 5.77 21.49
N TYR A 461 7.37 5.73 20.88
CA TYR A 461 8.60 6.25 21.49
C TYR A 461 8.61 7.78 21.57
N LYS A 462 8.04 8.48 20.58
CA LYS A 462 7.77 9.93 20.67
C LYS A 462 6.89 10.25 21.89
N GLY A 463 5.82 9.47 22.11
CA GLY A 463 4.97 9.58 23.30
C GLY A 463 5.72 9.35 24.61
N LEU A 464 6.62 8.37 24.67
CA LEU A 464 7.48 8.15 25.84
C LEU A 464 8.43 9.32 26.11
N ALA A 465 9.04 9.89 25.07
CA ALA A 465 9.91 11.06 25.21
C ALA A 465 9.15 12.30 25.71
N LEU A 466 7.93 12.55 25.19
CA LEU A 466 7.05 13.60 25.68
C LEU A 466 6.69 13.41 27.16
N LYS A 467 6.34 12.18 27.56
CA LYS A 467 6.04 11.84 28.96
C LYS A 467 7.25 12.07 29.87
N ALA A 468 8.46 11.75 29.42
CA ALA A 468 9.70 11.97 30.18
C ALA A 468 10.06 13.45 30.35
N LEU A 469 9.45 14.35 29.58
CA LEU A 469 9.57 15.81 29.68
C LEU A 469 8.35 16.48 30.34
N ASP A 470 7.51 15.70 31.02
CA ASP A 470 6.26 16.16 31.64
C ASP A 470 5.24 16.78 30.66
N ARG A 471 5.37 16.54 29.35
CA ARG A 471 4.40 16.93 28.29
C ARG A 471 3.26 15.92 28.21
N ASN A 472 2.57 15.75 29.34
CA ASN A 472 1.65 14.63 29.56
C ASN A 472 0.41 14.62 28.64
N GLU A 473 -0.15 15.78 28.30
CA GLU A 473 -1.32 15.85 27.41
C GLU A 473 -0.98 15.39 25.99
N GLU A 474 0.17 15.81 25.47
CA GLU A 474 0.64 15.41 24.14
C GLU A 474 0.97 13.92 24.09
N ALA A 475 1.67 13.41 25.11
CA ALA A 475 1.95 11.98 25.25
C ALA A 475 0.65 11.16 25.32
N ARG A 476 -0.33 11.61 26.12
CA ARG A 476 -1.63 10.95 26.28
C ARG A 476 -2.39 10.90 24.96
N SER A 477 -2.39 11.98 24.18
CA SER A 477 -3.01 12.03 22.86
C SER A 477 -2.45 10.95 21.93
N ILE A 478 -1.11 10.82 21.86
CA ILE A 478 -0.44 9.78 21.08
C ILE A 478 -0.85 8.39 21.55
N PHE A 479 -0.79 8.12 22.87
CA PHE A 479 -1.14 6.80 23.39
C PHE A 479 -2.62 6.46 23.15
N GLN A 480 -3.53 7.43 23.24
CA GLN A 480 -4.94 7.24 22.89
C GLN A 480 -5.11 6.90 21.41
N ALA A 481 -4.44 7.60 20.50
CA ALA A 481 -4.49 7.30 19.08
C ALA A 481 -3.99 5.88 18.77
N LEU A 482 -2.85 5.47 19.35
CA LEU A 482 -2.29 4.13 19.17
C LEU A 482 -3.15 3.02 19.76
N ALA A 483 -3.70 3.23 20.97
CA ALA A 483 -4.58 2.27 21.64
C ALA A 483 -5.89 2.04 20.86
N ASN A 484 -6.31 3.02 20.05
CA ASN A 484 -7.52 2.98 19.23
C ASN A 484 -7.22 2.88 17.72
N TYR A 485 -5.98 2.55 17.32
CA TYR A 485 -5.62 2.40 15.92
C TYR A 485 -6.18 1.08 15.37
N ASN A 486 -7.35 1.16 14.73
CA ASN A 486 -8.10 0.01 14.26
C ASN A 486 -7.76 -0.31 12.80
N PHE A 487 -6.49 -0.49 12.44
CA PHE A 487 -6.06 -1.04 11.15
C PHE A 487 -4.86 -1.96 11.33
N ASN A 488 -4.75 -2.99 10.49
CA ASN A 488 -3.63 -3.93 10.57
C ASN A 488 -2.36 -3.27 10.05
N SER A 489 -1.32 -3.22 10.89
CA SER A 489 0.06 -2.94 10.51
C SER A 489 0.98 -3.56 11.56
N TRP A 490 2.21 -3.93 11.17
CA TRP A 490 3.14 -4.53 12.12
C TRP A 490 3.45 -3.55 13.26
N GLY A 491 3.60 -2.25 12.94
CA GLY A 491 3.93 -1.22 13.91
C GLY A 491 2.83 -1.03 14.94
N ALA A 492 1.57 -0.89 14.49
CA ALA A 492 0.43 -0.77 15.39
C ALA A 492 0.27 -2.03 16.27
N SER A 493 0.50 -3.21 15.69
CA SER A 493 0.38 -4.48 16.43
C SER A 493 1.32 -4.57 17.63
N LEU A 494 2.54 -4.01 17.55
CA LEU A 494 3.51 -4.07 18.64
C LEU A 494 3.25 -3.05 19.76
N VAL A 495 2.59 -1.93 19.45
CA VAL A 495 2.49 -0.80 20.39
C VAL A 495 1.08 -0.57 20.93
N ARG A 496 0.04 -1.21 20.39
CA ARG A 496 -1.34 -1.01 20.86
C ARG A 496 -1.48 -1.32 22.35
N THR A 497 -1.06 -2.50 22.80
CA THR A 497 -1.14 -2.90 24.21
C THR A 497 -0.18 -2.13 25.09
N LEU A 498 0.98 -1.71 24.56
CA LEU A 498 1.93 -0.88 25.28
C LEU A 498 1.34 0.51 25.55
N ALA A 499 0.68 1.12 24.55
CA ALA A 499 -0.01 2.38 24.70
C ALA A 499 -1.16 2.30 25.71
N GLN A 500 -1.95 1.21 25.69
CA GLN A 500 -2.98 0.96 26.70
C GLN A 500 -2.41 0.90 28.12
N LYS A 501 -1.25 0.27 28.32
CA LYS A 501 -0.56 0.26 29.62
C LYS A 501 -0.12 1.66 30.05
N GLN A 502 0.39 2.49 29.12
CA GLN A 502 0.79 3.88 29.42
C GLN A 502 -0.41 4.77 29.81
N LEU A 503 -1.61 4.48 29.31
CA LEU A 503 -2.84 5.19 29.68
C LEU A 503 -3.43 4.76 31.03
N ALA A 504 -3.09 3.55 31.49
CA ALA A 504 -3.53 3.01 32.77
C ALA A 504 -2.59 3.36 33.93
N SER A 505 -1.33 3.72 33.63
CA SER A 505 -0.32 4.19 34.58
C SER A 505 -0.37 5.70 34.76
#